data_AF-A0A7V9EC31-F1
#
_entry.id   AF-A0A7V9EC31-F1
#
_cell.length_a   1.000
_cell.length_b   1.000
_cell.length_c   1.000
_cell.angle_alpha   90.00
_cell.angle_beta   90.00
_cell.angle_gamma   90.00
#
_symmetry.space_group_name_H-M   'P 1'
#
loop_
_entity.id
_entity.type
_entity.pdbx_description
1 polymer ?
#
loop_
_entity_poly.entity_id
_entity_poly.type
_entity_poly.pdbx_seq_one_letter_code
_entity_poly.pdbx_strand_id
1 'polypeptide(L)'
;MKRAGLLVSILVAAPVAYFTLPAVGTPSGAALNHSLTQRAEGMILLDDSYPCVPRDRRTFTCEIYDSRGSGLVLYSVSLAGRCWRARKLGTGSHEEGPPLPRRSQGCVSLRDQMRPLERFL
;
A
#
# COMPACT_ATOMS: atom_id res chain seq x y z
N MET A 1 40.70 11.11 -2.59
CA MET A 1 39.36 11.77 -2.72
C MET A 1 38.32 10.99 -3.54
N LYS A 2 38.68 10.04 -4.42
CA LYS A 2 37.70 9.29 -5.25
C LYS A 2 36.84 8.24 -4.50
N ARG A 3 37.32 7.68 -3.38
CA ARG A 3 36.60 6.62 -2.63
C ARG A 3 35.44 7.15 -1.77
N ALA A 4 35.59 8.36 -1.22
CA ALA A 4 34.52 9.00 -0.44
C ALA A 4 33.31 9.34 -1.32
N GLY A 5 33.54 9.84 -2.54
CA GLY A 5 32.46 10.12 -3.50
C GLY A 5 31.67 8.88 -3.93
N LEU A 6 32.32 7.72 -4.00
CA LEU A 6 31.67 6.45 -4.35
C LEU A 6 30.82 5.88 -3.20
N LEU A 7 31.29 6.00 -1.96
CA LEU A 7 30.53 5.58 -0.78
C LEU A 7 29.29 6.45 -0.58
N VAL A 8 29.40 7.76 -0.77
CA VAL A 8 28.27 8.69 -0.65
C VAL A 8 27.22 8.41 -1.73
N SER A 9 27.62 8.14 -2.97
CA SER A 9 26.65 7.83 -4.03
C SER A 9 25.96 6.47 -3.85
N ILE A 10 26.64 5.45 -3.32
CA ILE A 10 26.00 4.17 -2.96
C ILE A 10 25.01 4.37 -1.79
N LEU A 11 25.42 5.14 -0.76
CA LEU A 11 24.59 5.43 0.42
C LEU A 11 23.31 6.22 0.07
N VAL A 12 23.33 7.04 -0.99
CA VAL A 12 22.14 7.77 -1.46
C VAL A 12 21.33 6.95 -2.46
N ALA A 13 21.97 6.18 -3.35
CA ALA A 13 21.27 5.38 -4.36
C ALA A 13 20.47 4.21 -3.78
N ALA A 14 21.01 3.53 -2.77
CA ALA A 14 20.37 2.39 -2.11
C ALA A 14 18.99 2.72 -1.49
N PRO A 15 18.81 3.78 -0.68
CA PRO A 15 17.50 4.11 -0.13
C PRO A 15 16.53 4.54 -1.22
N VAL A 16 16.96 5.31 -2.23
CA VAL A 16 16.07 5.71 -3.34
C VAL A 16 15.55 4.50 -4.12
N ALA A 17 16.42 3.51 -4.38
CA ALA A 17 16.01 2.26 -5.02
C ALA A 17 14.99 1.50 -4.16
N TYR A 18 15.17 1.44 -2.84
CA TYR A 18 14.24 0.76 -1.94
C TYR A 18 12.79 1.32 -2.02
N PHE A 19 12.63 2.63 -2.20
CA PHE A 19 11.31 3.26 -2.34
C PHE A 19 10.68 3.12 -3.73
N THR A 20 11.46 2.80 -4.76
CA THR A 20 11.00 2.85 -6.16
C THR A 20 10.95 1.49 -6.85
N LEU A 21 11.65 0.48 -6.30
CA LEU A 21 11.66 -0.85 -6.87
C LEU A 21 10.28 -1.51 -6.76
N PRO A 22 9.79 -2.15 -7.83
CA PRO A 22 8.54 -2.90 -7.78
C PRO A 22 8.69 -4.12 -6.86
N ALA A 23 7.58 -4.56 -6.28
CA ALA A 23 7.47 -5.80 -5.54
C ALA A 23 8.07 -7.01 -6.30
N VAL A 24 8.50 -8.02 -5.57
CA VAL A 24 8.95 -9.30 -6.14
C VAL A 24 7.85 -10.34 -5.97
N GLY A 25 7.53 -11.07 -7.04
CA GLY A 25 6.47 -12.08 -7.03
C GLY A 25 5.04 -11.51 -6.90
N THR A 26 4.12 -12.33 -6.40
CA THR A 26 2.72 -11.94 -6.16
C THR A 26 2.63 -11.19 -4.83
N PRO A 27 2.13 -9.94 -4.79
CA PRO A 27 1.95 -9.20 -3.55
C PRO A 27 1.05 -9.92 -2.54
N SER A 28 1.41 -9.88 -1.26
CA SER A 28 0.53 -10.32 -0.17
C SER A 28 -0.61 -9.33 0.05
N GLY A 29 -1.69 -9.78 0.70
CA GLY A 29 -2.82 -8.90 1.06
C GLY A 29 -2.41 -7.74 1.97
N ALA A 30 -1.41 -7.94 2.83
CA ALA A 30 -0.85 -6.88 3.69
C ALA A 30 -0.08 -5.83 2.87
N ALA A 31 0.81 -6.27 1.97
CA ALA A 31 1.55 -5.36 1.08
C ALA A 31 0.61 -4.56 0.17
N LEU A 32 -0.47 -5.20 -0.30
CA LEU A 32 -1.51 -4.55 -1.08
C LEU A 32 -2.29 -3.52 -0.25
N ASN A 33 -2.66 -3.83 1.00
CA ASN A 33 -3.33 -2.87 1.89
C ASN A 33 -2.44 -1.65 2.11
N HIS A 34 -1.17 -1.87 2.44
CA HIS A 34 -0.22 -0.79 2.72
C HIS A 34 -0.04 0.14 1.50
N SER A 35 0.18 -0.43 0.33
CA SER A 35 0.31 0.32 -0.93
C SER A 35 -0.95 1.16 -1.22
N LEU A 36 -2.14 0.58 -1.03
CA LEU A 36 -3.40 1.29 -1.19
C LEU A 36 -3.57 2.41 -0.17
N THR A 37 -3.32 2.14 1.12
CA THR A 37 -3.47 3.10 2.21
C THR A 37 -2.57 4.32 1.99
N GLN A 38 -1.30 4.11 1.60
CA GLN A 38 -0.40 5.21 1.25
C GLN A 38 -0.94 6.06 0.09
N ARG A 39 -1.42 5.40 -0.97
CA ARG A 39 -1.84 6.10 -2.19
C ARG A 39 -3.19 6.80 -2.05
N ALA A 40 -4.08 6.25 -1.22
CA ALA A 40 -5.39 6.81 -0.92
C ALA A 40 -5.34 7.85 0.21
N GLU A 41 -4.16 8.12 0.77
CA GLU A 41 -3.97 9.03 1.92
C GLU A 41 -4.77 8.60 3.16
N GLY A 42 -4.89 7.27 3.35
CA GLY A 42 -5.50 6.67 4.53
C GLY A 42 -4.53 6.59 5.71
N MET A 43 -5.07 6.30 6.90
CA MET A 43 -4.25 6.05 8.08
C MET A 43 -3.69 4.63 8.06
N ILE A 44 -2.36 4.51 8.16
CA ILE A 44 -1.70 3.22 8.34
C ILE A 44 -1.72 2.88 9.83
N LEU A 45 -2.54 1.91 10.21
CA LEU A 45 -2.53 1.40 11.57
C LEU A 45 -1.23 0.64 11.83
N LEU A 46 -0.74 0.72 13.08
CA LEU A 46 0.53 0.13 13.54
C LEU A 46 0.58 -1.39 13.42
N ASP A 47 -0.55 -2.03 13.14
CA ASP A 47 -0.74 -3.46 13.12
C ASP A 47 -1.26 -3.83 11.73
N ASP A 48 -0.61 -4.80 11.06
CA ASP A 48 -1.01 -5.26 9.72
C ASP A 48 -2.33 -6.07 9.76
N SER A 49 -3.17 -5.81 10.76
CA SER A 49 -4.33 -6.58 11.19
C SER A 49 -5.50 -6.54 10.21
N TYR A 50 -5.38 -5.75 9.16
CA TYR A 50 -6.39 -5.64 8.11
C TYR A 50 -5.79 -5.92 6.73
N PRO A 51 -5.20 -7.12 6.50
CA PRO A 51 -4.74 -7.49 5.17
C PRO A 51 -5.94 -7.48 4.21
N CYS A 52 -5.71 -7.08 2.97
CA CYS A 52 -6.75 -7.19 1.96
C CYS A 52 -7.21 -8.65 1.83
N VAL A 53 -8.52 -8.88 1.98
CA VAL A 53 -9.13 -10.21 1.93
C VAL A 53 -9.38 -10.59 0.46
N PRO A 54 -8.88 -11.73 -0.02
CA PRO A 54 -9.15 -12.17 -1.39
C PRO A 54 -10.64 -12.51 -1.56
N ARG A 55 -11.25 -11.99 -2.62
CA ARG A 55 -12.57 -12.39 -3.12
C ARG A 55 -12.44 -13.44 -4.22
N ASP A 56 -11.49 -13.22 -5.12
CA ASP A 56 -11.14 -14.11 -6.23
C ASP A 56 -9.62 -14.14 -6.41
N ARG A 57 -9.12 -14.89 -7.41
CA ARG A 57 -7.69 -14.98 -7.75
C ARG A 57 -6.98 -13.64 -7.98
N ARG A 58 -7.72 -12.60 -8.36
CA ARG A 58 -7.18 -11.27 -8.70
C ARG A 58 -7.96 -10.12 -8.07
N THR A 59 -8.94 -10.41 -7.23
CA THR A 59 -9.82 -9.39 -6.65
C THR A 59 -9.77 -9.49 -5.15
N PHE A 60 -9.60 -8.35 -4.49
CA PHE A 60 -9.50 -8.25 -3.05
C PHE A 60 -10.48 -7.21 -2.52
N THR A 61 -10.87 -7.35 -1.25
CA THR A 61 -11.54 -6.31 -0.48
C THR A 61 -10.57 -5.79 0.57
N CYS A 62 -10.34 -4.48 0.58
CA CYS A 62 -9.44 -3.84 1.55
C CYS A 62 -10.23 -2.84 2.39
N GLU A 63 -9.93 -2.82 3.67
CA GLU A 63 -10.45 -1.84 4.61
C GLU A 63 -9.39 -0.77 4.84
N ILE A 64 -9.77 0.49 4.62
CA ILE A 64 -8.87 1.64 4.74
C ILE A 64 -9.51 2.64 5.70
N TYR A 65 -8.79 2.95 6.77
CA TYR A 65 -9.16 4.01 7.69
C TYR A 65 -8.86 5.36 7.07
N ASP A 66 -9.76 6.32 7.28
CA ASP A 66 -9.47 7.71 6.91
C ASP A 66 -8.26 8.26 7.69
N SER A 67 -7.69 9.35 7.19
CA SER A 67 -6.50 9.99 7.81
C SER A 67 -6.75 10.54 9.22
N ARG A 68 -8.01 10.63 9.66
CA ARG A 68 -8.40 11.09 11.01
C ARG A 68 -8.72 9.93 11.96
N GLY A 69 -8.67 8.69 11.47
CA GLY A 69 -9.10 7.50 12.21
C GLY A 69 -10.61 7.47 12.51
N SER A 70 -11.40 8.36 11.90
CA SER A 70 -12.82 8.56 12.24
C SER A 70 -13.78 7.64 11.50
N GLY A 71 -13.32 6.98 10.44
CA GLY A 71 -14.17 6.15 9.59
C GLY A 71 -13.39 5.15 8.77
N LEU A 72 -14.09 4.07 8.40
CA LEU A 72 -13.58 2.96 7.62
C LEU A 72 -14.22 2.97 6.23
N VAL A 73 -13.42 2.76 5.20
CA VAL A 73 -13.87 2.68 3.82
C VAL A 73 -13.45 1.35 3.21
N LEU A 74 -14.40 0.67 2.59
CA LEU A 74 -14.16 -0.55 1.84
C LEU A 74 -13.78 -0.24 0.40
N TYR A 75 -12.70 -0.86 -0.09
CA TYR A 75 -12.30 -0.83 -1.49
C TYR A 75 -12.37 -2.23 -2.09
N SER A 76 -12.91 -2.32 -3.31
CA SER A 76 -12.68 -3.45 -4.19
C SER A 76 -11.41 -3.17 -4.99
N VAL A 77 -10.46 -4.09 -4.93
CA VAL A 77 -9.13 -3.95 -5.54
C VAL A 77 -8.91 -5.06 -6.54
N SER A 78 -8.62 -4.71 -7.79
CA SER A 78 -8.25 -5.65 -8.84
C SER A 78 -6.74 -5.61 -9.08
N LEU A 79 -6.09 -6.76 -9.03
CA LEU A 79 -4.67 -6.94 -9.20
C LEU A 79 -4.33 -7.39 -10.64
N ALA A 80 -3.36 -6.71 -11.25
CA ALA A 80 -2.77 -7.03 -12.55
C ALA A 80 -1.25 -7.09 -12.39
N GLY A 81 -0.74 -8.31 -12.15
CA GLY A 81 0.66 -8.52 -11.77
C GLY A 81 0.94 -7.91 -10.40
N ARG A 82 1.69 -6.80 -10.38
CA ARG A 82 2.05 -6.06 -9.16
C ARG A 82 1.30 -4.74 -9.02
N CYS A 83 0.59 -4.36 -10.07
CA CYS A 83 -0.18 -3.13 -10.11
C CYS A 83 -1.64 -3.42 -9.79
N TRP A 84 -2.29 -2.45 -9.17
CA TRP A 84 -3.64 -2.60 -8.68
C TRP A 84 -4.49 -1.38 -9.06
N ARG A 85 -5.79 -1.61 -9.19
CA ARG A 85 -6.80 -0.57 -9.31
C ARG A 85 -7.84 -0.80 -8.23
N ALA A 86 -8.15 0.25 -7.48
CA ALA A 86 -9.08 0.23 -6.37
C ALA A 86 -10.30 1.11 -6.66
N ARG A 87 -11.47 0.63 -6.27
CA ARG A 87 -12.73 1.38 -6.31
C ARG A 87 -13.38 1.31 -4.94
N LYS A 88 -13.74 2.47 -4.40
CA LYS A 88 -14.53 2.58 -3.17
C LYS A 88 -15.86 1.85 -3.37
N LEU A 89 -16.13 0.84 -2.55
CA LEU A 89 -17.43 0.22 -2.43
C LEU A 89 -18.24 1.16 -1.55
N GLY A 90 -19.24 1.83 -2.13
CA GLY A 90 -20.06 2.78 -1.37
C GLY A 90 -20.57 2.13 -0.09
N THR A 91 -20.47 2.85 1.02
CA THR A 91 -21.16 2.47 2.26
C THR A 91 -22.66 2.57 1.99
N GLY A 92 -23.42 1.54 2.35
CA GLY A 92 -24.87 1.44 2.09
C GLY A 92 -25.75 2.45 2.84
N SER A 93 -25.26 3.64 3.14
CA SER A 93 -26.01 4.73 3.72
C SER A 93 -25.60 6.03 3.04
N HIS A 94 -26.56 6.93 2.90
CA HIS A 94 -26.52 8.21 2.19
C HIS A 94 -25.54 9.25 2.76
N GLU A 95 -24.38 8.85 3.24
CA GLU A 95 -23.29 9.74 3.62
C GLU A 95 -22.11 9.45 2.73
N GLU A 96 -21.63 10.52 2.08
CA GLU A 96 -20.36 10.58 1.41
C GLU A 96 -19.29 10.15 2.42
N GLY A 97 -18.98 8.84 2.46
CA GLY A 97 -18.04 8.30 3.43
C GLY A 97 -16.71 9.06 3.37
N PRO A 98 -15.83 8.95 4.37
CA PRO A 98 -14.67 9.80 4.60
C PRO A 98 -13.90 10.23 3.34
N PRO A 99 -13.21 11.39 3.33
CA PRO A 99 -12.72 12.12 2.13
C PRO A 99 -11.70 11.37 1.23
N LEU A 100 -11.50 10.08 1.46
CA LEU A 100 -10.71 9.18 0.64
C LEU A 100 -11.24 9.12 -0.81
N PRO A 101 -10.32 9.00 -1.80
CA PRO A 101 -10.65 9.09 -3.22
C PRO A 101 -11.54 7.92 -3.68
N ARG A 102 -12.58 8.21 -4.48
CA ARG A 102 -13.50 7.17 -5.00
C ARG A 102 -12.80 6.08 -5.82
N ARG A 103 -11.68 6.42 -6.46
CA ARG A 103 -10.84 5.52 -7.25
C ARG A 103 -9.38 5.81 -6.96
N SER A 104 -8.58 4.77 -6.86
CA SER A 104 -7.13 4.88 -6.69
C SER A 104 -6.44 3.79 -7.50
N GLN A 105 -5.19 4.03 -7.90
CA GLN A 105 -4.38 3.05 -8.61
C GLN A 105 -2.91 3.22 -8.25
N GLY A 106 -2.17 2.11 -8.30
CA GLY A 106 -0.76 2.09 -7.96
C GLY A 106 -0.13 0.76 -8.26
N CYS A 107 1.13 0.61 -7.85
CA CYS A 107 1.83 -0.66 -7.86
C CYS A 107 2.46 -0.91 -6.49
N VAL A 108 2.46 -2.16 -6.08
CA VAL A 108 3.12 -2.58 -4.84
C VAL A 108 4.63 -2.47 -5.06
N SER A 109 5.29 -1.75 -4.16
CA SER A 109 6.74 -1.59 -4.11
C SER A 109 7.39 -2.66 -3.24
N LEU A 110 8.72 -2.80 -3.33
CA LEU A 110 9.48 -3.69 -2.46
C LEU A 110 9.32 -3.30 -0.98
N ARG A 111 9.30 -2.00 -0.68
CA ARG A 111 9.04 -1.48 0.67
C ARG A 111 7.71 -1.95 1.25
N ASP A 112 6.66 -1.97 0.43
CA ASP A 112 5.35 -2.45 0.87
C ASP A 112 5.37 -3.94 1.27
N GLN A 113 6.27 -4.73 0.69
CA GLN A 113 6.43 -6.15 1.03
C GLN A 113 7.35 -6.39 2.25
N MET A 114 8.33 -5.52 2.48
CA MET A 114 9.37 -5.71 3.50
C MET A 114 9.00 -5.14 4.86
N ARG A 115 8.02 -4.22 4.94
CA ARG A 115 7.58 -3.63 6.22
C ARG A 115 7.22 -4.64 7.33
N PRO A 116 6.56 -5.78 7.05
CA PRO A 116 6.33 -6.79 8.08
C PRO A 116 7.62 -7.33 8.70
N LEU A 117 8.73 -7.35 7.93
CA LEU A 117 10.06 -7.76 8.39
C LEU A 117 10.75 -6.67 9.23
N GLU A 118 10.57 -5.39 8.87
CA GLU A 118 11.08 -4.24 9.63
C GLU A 118 10.53 -4.17 11.06
N ARG A 119 9.40 -4.81 11.36
CA ARG A 119 8.86 -4.90 12.72
C ARG A 119 9.67 -5.85 13.64
N PHE A 120 10.46 -6.76 13.07
CA PHE A 120 11.23 -7.76 13.82
C PHE A 120 12.73 -7.44 13.95
N LEU A 121 13.18 -6.33 13.36
CA LEU A 121 14.55 -5.82 13.42
C LEU A 121 14.61 -4.57 14.31
#